data_AF-A0A923C7K6-F1
#
_entry.id   AF-A0A923C7K6-F1
#
_cell.length_a   1.000
_cell.length_b   1.000
_cell.length_c   1.000
_cell.angle_alpha   90.00
_cell.angle_beta   90.00
_cell.angle_gamma   90.00
#
_symmetry.space_group_name_H-M   'P 1'
#
loop_
_entity.id
_entity.type
_entity.pdbx_description
1 polymer ?
#
loop_
_entity_poly.entity_id
_entity_poly.type
_entity_poly.pdbx_seq_one_letter_code
_entity_poly.pdbx_strand_id
1 'polypeptide(L)' 'MEKGGRGLMLIDLEAKDTLAGAAAYTRSVKIEGIGRGGKDRDETLEIRSLNNARAARARKGKAADLGFKPTRIARVE' A
#
# COMPACT_ATOMS: atom_id res chain seq x y z
N MET A 1 -11.63 -22.72 21.30
CA MET A 1 -11.48 -22.59 19.83
C MET A 1 -11.79 -21.14 19.50
N GLU A 2 -10.80 -20.28 19.31
CA GLU A 2 -11.09 -18.96 18.75
C GLU A 2 -11.67 -19.19 17.36
N LYS A 3 -12.96 -18.90 17.19
CA LYS A 3 -13.63 -19.02 15.90
C LYS A 3 -13.03 -17.94 15.00
N GLY A 4 -12.16 -18.33 14.06
CA GLY A 4 -11.55 -17.42 13.10
C GLY A 4 -12.63 -16.65 12.33
N GLY A 5 -12.68 -15.33 12.52
CA GLY A 5 -13.53 -14.44 11.77
C GLY A 5 -12.85 -13.99 10.47
N ARG A 6 -13.63 -13.49 9.51
CA ARG A 6 -13.10 -12.88 8.27
C ARG A 6 -12.24 -11.61 8.51
N GLY A 7 -12.17 -11.14 9.76
CA GLY A 7 -11.50 -9.89 10.11
C GLY A 7 -12.27 -8.66 9.64
N LEU A 8 -11.68 -7.49 9.89
CA LEU A 8 -12.20 -6.21 9.42
C LEU A 8 -11.57 -5.85 8.07
N MET A 9 -12.38 -5.30 7.16
CA MET A 9 -11.88 -4.76 5.90
C MET A 9 -10.95 -3.57 6.17
N LEU A 10 -9.74 -3.61 5.59
CA LEU A 10 -8.73 -2.55 5.71
C LEU A 10 -8.91 -1.49 4.61
N ILE A 11 -8.99 -1.93 3.36
CA ILE A 11 -9.19 -1.13 2.16
C ILE A 11 -10.21 -1.85 1.28
N ASP A 12 -11.04 -1.08 0.59
CA ASP A 12 -11.92 -1.62 -0.45
C ASP A 12 -11.15 -1.72 -1.78
N LEU A 13 -11.34 -2.80 -2.53
CA LEU A 13 -10.63 -3.07 -3.77
C LEU A 13 -11.62 -3.10 -4.93
N GLU A 14 -11.25 -2.51 -6.06
CA GLU A 14 -12.05 -2.69 -7.28
C GLU A 14 -12.00 -4.15 -7.73
N ALA A 15 -12.96 -4.54 -8.56
CA ALA A 15 -12.98 -5.88 -9.12
C ALA A 15 -11.67 -6.17 -9.87
N LYS A 16 -11.02 -7.28 -9.51
CA LYS A 16 -9.72 -7.77 -10.02
C LYS A 16 -8.48 -7.08 -9.45
N ASP A 17 -8.63 -6.06 -8.60
CA ASP A 17 -7.50 -5.53 -7.86
C ASP A 17 -7.05 -6.53 -6.78
N THR A 18 -5.77 -6.46 -6.45
CA THR A 18 -5.17 -7.26 -5.38
C THR A 18 -4.44 -6.34 -4.41
N LEU A 19 -4.46 -6.69 -3.13
CA LEU A 19 -3.70 -5.97 -2.12
C LEU A 19 -2.21 -6.29 -2.28
N ALA A 20 -1.42 -5.31 -2.72
CA ALA A 20 0.03 -5.48 -2.88
C ALA A 20 0.77 -5.67 -1.54
N GLY A 21 0.19 -5.18 -0.44
CA GLY A 21 0.68 -5.42 0.91
C GLY A 21 0.12 -4.42 1.92
N ALA A 22 0.49 -4.60 3.19
CA ALA A 22 0.15 -3.68 4.26
C ALA A 22 1.31 -3.56 5.23
N ALA A 23 1.63 -2.34 5.65
CA ALA A 23 2.66 -2.06 6.65
C ALA A 23 2.13 -1.02 7.65
N ALA A 24 2.28 -1.31 8.95
CA ALA A 24 2.14 -0.29 9.97
C ALA A 24 3.40 0.60 9.96
N TYR A 25 3.21 1.91 9.99
CA TYR A 25 4.28 2.90 9.90
C TYR A 25 4.09 4.03 10.89
N THR A 26 5.20 4.69 11.22
CA THR A 26 5.21 5.90 12.05
C THR A 26 5.48 7.15 11.23
N ARG A 27 6.48 7.14 10.33
CA ARG A 27 6.82 8.32 9.50
C ARG A 27 6.89 8.03 8.01
N SER A 28 7.33 6.84 7.62
CA SER A 28 7.58 6.51 6.22
C SER A 28 7.34 5.05 5.88
N VAL A 29 7.11 4.81 4.58
CA VAL A 29 7.07 3.47 3.98
C VAL A 29 7.84 3.50 2.66
N LYS A 30 8.45 2.37 2.32
CA LYS A 30 9.02 2.12 0.99
C LYS A 30 8.13 1.17 0.21
N ILE A 31 7.80 1.58 -1.01
CA ILE A 31 7.06 0.76 -1.97
C ILE A 31 8.07 0.25 -2.99
N GLU A 32 8.12 -1.07 -3.17
CA GLU A 32 9.03 -1.74 -4.10
C GLU A 32 8.23 -2.41 -5.22
N GLY A 33 8.79 -2.46 -6.42
CA GLY A 33 8.12 -3.02 -7.57
C GLY A 33 8.97 -3.07 -8.82
N ILE A 34 8.30 -3.32 -9.95
CA ILE A 34 8.94 -3.50 -11.24
C ILE A 34 8.60 -2.33 -12.15
N GLY A 35 9.64 -1.63 -12.60
CA GLY A 35 9.55 -0.51 -13.53
C GLY A 35 9.57 -0.95 -15.00
N ARG A 36 9.85 0.01 -15.89
CA ARG A 36 9.98 -0.25 -17.33
C ARG A 36 11.21 -1.12 -17.61
N GLY A 37 11.07 -2.07 -18.54
CA GLY A 37 12.14 -2.99 -18.92
C GLY A 37 12.43 -4.08 -17.88
N GLY A 38 11.51 -4.32 -16.93
CA GLY A 38 11.65 -5.41 -15.96
C GLY A 38 12.65 -5.14 -14.83
N LYS A 39 13.11 -3.90 -14.67
CA LYS A 39 14.06 -3.52 -13.63
C LYS A 39 13.34 -3.17 -12.32
N ASP A 40 13.97 -3.55 -11.22
CA ASP A 40 13.50 -3.17 -9.89
C ASP A 40 13.48 -1.64 -9.74
N ARG A 41 12.44 -1.16 -9.06
CA ARG A 41 12.27 0.24 -8.71
C ARG A 41 11.60 0.33 -7.36
N ASP A 42 11.97 1.34 -6.60
CA ASP A 42 11.33 1.66 -5.34
C ASP A 42 11.09 3.16 -5.20
N GLU A 43 10.17 3.50 -4.30
CA GLU A 43 9.87 4.87 -3.91
C GLU A 43 9.55 4.90 -2.41
N THR A 44 10.14 5.86 -1.70
CA THR A 44 9.84 6.10 -0.28
C THR A 44 8.82 7.23 -0.16
N LEU A 45 7.69 6.94 0.48
CA LEU A 45 6.67 7.93 0.82
C LEU A 45 6.88 8.38 2.26
N GLU A 46 7.12 9.68 2.43
CA GLU A 46 7.21 10.32 3.75
C GLU A 46 5.86 10.85 4.24
N ILE A 47 5.84 11.28 5.51
CA ILE A 47 4.63 11.64 6.25
C ILE A 47 3.73 12.65 5.52
N ARG A 48 4.30 13.59 4.75
CA ARG A 48 3.49 14.55 3.96
C ARG A 48 2.69 13.84 2.86
N SER A 49 3.33 12.95 2.11
CA SER A 49 2.67 12.15 1.06
C SER A 49 1.66 11.17 1.67
N LEU A 50 2.02 10.54 2.79
CA LEU A 50 1.13 9.63 3.52
C LEU A 50 -0.12 10.35 4.07
N ASN A 51 0.05 11.55 4.61
CA ASN A 51 -1.08 12.37 5.06
C ASN A 51 -2.00 12.77 3.90
N ASN A 52 -1.45 13.00 2.71
CA ASN A 52 -2.24 13.29 1.51
C ASN A 52 -3.06 12.08 1.04
N ALA A 53 -2.55 10.86 1.26
CA ALA A 53 -3.24 9.61 0.93
C ALA A 53 -4.17 9.10 2.05
N ARG A 54 -4.16 9.74 3.23
CA ARG A 54 -4.93 9.29 4.41
C ARG A 54 -6.43 9.33 4.13
N ALA A 55 -7.11 8.21 4.41
CA ALA A 55 -8.56 8.10 4.35
C ALA A 55 -9.09 7.26 5.52
N ALA A 56 -10.41 7.28 5.72
CA ALA A 56 -11.06 6.34 6.63
C ALA A 56 -10.84 4.88 6.16
N ARG A 57 -10.86 3.93 7.09
CA ARG A 57 -10.76 2.49 6.80
C ARG A 57 -11.88 2.04 5.87
N ALA A 58 -11.62 0.98 5.08
CA ALA A 58 -12.54 0.40 4.10
C ALA A 58 -12.94 1.35 2.95
N ARG A 59 -12.23 2.47 2.77
CA ARG A 59 -12.27 3.25 1.53
C ARG A 59 -11.33 2.64 0.50
N LYS A 60 -11.48 3.04 -0.77
CA LYS A 60 -10.60 2.60 -1.87
C LYS A 60 -9.20 3.24 -1.86
N GLY A 61 -9.00 4.27 -1.03
CA GLY A 61 -7.76 5.05 -0.99
C GLY A 61 -7.69 6.07 -2.11
N LYS A 62 -6.47 6.57 -2.36
CA LYS A 62 -6.17 7.56 -3.40
C LYS A 62 -5.18 6.95 -4.40
N ALA A 63 -5.39 7.20 -5.69
CA ALA A 63 -4.47 6.76 -6.73
C ALA A 63 -3.07 7.36 -6.51
N ALA A 64 -2.05 6.53 -6.64
CA ALA A 64 -0.64 6.93 -6.57
C ALA A 64 0.00 6.79 -7.96
N ASP A 65 0.63 7.87 -8.43
CA ASP A 65 1.29 7.92 -9.74
C ASP A 65 2.76 7.47 -9.63
N LEU A 66 2.98 6.22 -9.22
CA LEU A 66 4.32 5.68 -8.94
C LEU A 66 5.15 5.46 -10.21
N GLY A 67 4.51 5.25 -11.37
CA GLY A 67 5.20 4.98 -12.63
C GLY A 67 5.92 3.61 -12.69
N PHE A 68 5.61 2.70 -11.77
CA PHE A 68 6.03 1.29 -11.75
C PHE A 68 4.95 0.42 -11.12
N LYS A 69 4.99 -0.90 -11.34
CA LYS A 69 4.02 -1.85 -10.76
C LYS A 69 4.43 -2.23 -9.34
N PRO A 70 3.68 -1.84 -8.29
CA PRO A 70 4.02 -2.18 -6.91
C PRO A 70 3.85 -3.68 -6.65
N THR A 71 4.75 -4.23 -5.84
CA THR A 71 4.73 -5.65 -5.47
C THR A 71 4.91 -5.87 -3.96
N ARG A 72 5.47 -4.88 -3.26
CA ARG A 72 5.75 -4.96 -1.83
C ARG A 72 5.72 -3.58 -1.18
N ILE A 73 5.34 -3.55 0.10
CA ILE A 73 5.46 -2.39 0.98
C ILE A 73 6.21 -2.79 2.24
N ALA A 74 7.12 -1.94 2.71
CA ALA A 74 7.82 -2.10 3.97
C ALA A 74 7.84 -0.79 4.74
N ARG A 75 7.73 -0.87 6.07
CA ARG A 75 8.06 0.26 6.94
C ARG A 75 9.56 0.53 6.85
N VAL A 76 9.96 1.80 6.84
CA VAL A 76 11.38 2.18 6.89
C VAL A 76 11.70 2.74 8.27
N GLU A 77 10.99 3.80 8.69
CA GLU A 77 10.96 4.37 10.07
C GLU A 77 9.87 5.45 10.16
#